data_AF-A0A503EJ61-F1
#
_entry.id   AF-A0A503EJ61-F1
#
_cell.length_a   1.000
_cell.length_b   1.000
_cell.length_c   1.000
_cell.angle_alpha   90.00
_cell.angle_beta   90.00
_cell.angle_gamma   90.00
#
_symmetry.space_group_name_H-M   'P 1'
#
loop_
_entity.id
_entity.type
_entity.pdbx_description
1 polymer ?
#
loop_
_entity_poly.entity_id
_entity_poly.type
_entity_poly.pdbx_seq_one_letter_code
_entity_poly.pdbx_strand_id
1 'polypeptide(L)' 'MIRLVIILPIVVVAWMLLVKLFSDLKKANVDWTGVTTIIGFIALAFWLRHVTGMG' A
#
# COMPACT_ATOMS: atom_id res chain seq x y z
N MET A 1 20.10 -25.83 7.52
CA MET A 1 19.49 -25.89 6.18
C MET A 1 18.01 -26.27 6.18
N ILE A 2 17.38 -26.53 7.34
CA ILE A 2 15.92 -26.68 7.48
C ILE A 2 15.17 -25.34 7.55
N ARG A 3 15.85 -24.26 7.97
CA ARG A 3 15.27 -22.91 8.13
C ARG A 3 14.71 -22.37 6.82
N LEU A 4 15.41 -22.56 5.69
CA LEU A 4 14.91 -22.15 4.38
C LEU A 4 13.64 -22.89 3.96
N VAL A 5 13.52 -24.17 4.30
CA VAL A 5 12.35 -25.02 3.98
C VAL A 5 11.09 -24.56 4.71
N ILE A 6 11.25 -23.96 5.90
CA ILE A 6 10.13 -23.41 6.69
C ILE A 6 9.84 -21.94 6.31
N ILE A 7 10.87 -21.15 6.04
CA ILE A 7 10.72 -19.74 5.67
C ILE A 7 10.08 -19.59 4.30
N LEU A 8 10.43 -20.43 3.32
CA LEU A 8 9.87 -20.37 1.97
C LEU A 8 8.33 -20.43 1.94
N PRO A 9 7.66 -21.43 2.53
CA PRO A 9 6.21 -21.49 2.53
C PRO A 9 5.58 -20.35 3.33
N ILE A 10 6.22 -19.89 4.41
CA ILE A 10 5.74 -18.71 5.17
C ILE A 10 5.76 -17.46 4.29
N VAL A 11 6.85 -17.24 3.55
CA VAL A 11 6.97 -16.09 2.64
C VAL A 11 5.94 -16.18 1.51
N VAL A 12 5.73 -17.37 0.95
CA VAL A 12 4.73 -17.60 -0.10
C VAL A 12 3.31 -17.37 0.41
N VAL A 13 2.98 -17.84 1.62
CA VAL A 13 1.67 -17.63 2.25
C VAL A 13 1.48 -16.15 2.58
N ALA A 14 2.49 -15.48 3.15
CA ALA A 14 2.45 -14.04 3.42
C ALA A 14 2.24 -13.23 2.13
N TRP A 15 2.91 -13.63 1.04
CA TRP A 15 2.74 -13.02 -0.29
C TRP A 15 1.33 -13.24 -0.85
N MET A 16 0.80 -14.46 -0.76
CA MET A 16 -0.58 -14.75 -1.16
C MET A 16 -1.59 -13.92 -0.37
N LEU A 17 -1.39 -13.78 0.94
CA LEU A 17 -2.26 -12.96 1.79
C LEU A 17 -2.18 -11.48 1.41
N LEU A 18 -0.99 -10.96 1.11
CA LEU A 18 -0.81 -9.60 0.61
C LEU A 18 -1.55 -9.38 -0.71
N VAL A 19 -1.31 -10.24 -1.72
CA VAL A 19 -1.97 -10.13 -3.03
C VAL A 19 -3.48 -10.25 -2.90
N LYS A 20 -3.97 -11.13 -2.03
CA LYS A 20 -5.39 -11.28 -1.73
C LYS A 20 -5.94 -10.04 -1.07
N LEU A 21 -5.24 -9.44 -0.10
CA LEU A 21 -5.63 -8.19 0.53
C LEU A 21 -5.68 -7.03 -0.47
N PHE A 22 -4.70 -6.91 -1.37
CA PHE A 22 -4.73 -5.93 -2.45
C PHE A 22 -5.89 -6.17 -3.42
N SER A 23 -6.14 -7.44 -3.78
CA SER A 23 -7.27 -7.80 -4.66
C SER A 23 -8.61 -7.58 -3.98
N ASP A 24 -8.71 -7.82 -2.67
CA ASP A 24 -9.91 -7.64 -1.87
C ASP A 24 -10.17 -6.16 -1.62
N LEU A 25 -9.12 -5.35 -1.41
CA LEU A 25 -9.24 -3.89 -1.44
C LEU A 25 -9.69 -3.39 -2.82
N LYS A 26 -9.24 -4.04 -3.89
CA LYS A 26 -9.60 -3.67 -5.28
C LYS A 26 -11.02 -4.14 -5.66
N LYS A 27 -11.47 -5.26 -5.12
CA LYS A 27 -12.80 -5.85 -5.34
C LYS A 27 -13.86 -5.31 -4.39
N ALA A 28 -13.49 -5.05 -3.14
CA ALA A 28 -14.30 -4.23 -2.26
C ALA A 28 -14.51 -2.92 -3.00
N ASN A 29 -15.74 -2.41 -2.95
CA ASN A 29 -16.20 -1.19 -3.62
C ASN A 29 -15.57 0.05 -2.95
N VAL A 30 -14.26 -0.01 -2.72
CA VAL A 30 -13.40 1.07 -2.28
C VAL A 30 -13.34 2.02 -3.44
N ASP A 31 -13.83 3.24 -3.23
CA ASP A 31 -13.73 4.28 -4.22
C ASP A 31 -12.26 4.71 -4.35
N TRP A 32 -11.55 4.02 -5.23
CA TRP A 32 -10.17 4.31 -5.58
C TRP A 32 -10.01 5.74 -6.13
N THR A 33 -11.08 6.34 -6.66
CA THR A 33 -11.12 7.75 -7.07
C THR A 33 -11.03 8.66 -5.85
N GLY A 34 -11.82 8.40 -4.81
CA GLY A 34 -11.75 9.11 -3.54
C GLY A 34 -10.39 8.94 -2.85
N VAL A 35 -9.86 7.72 -2.80
CA VAL A 35 -8.54 7.43 -2.21
C VAL A 35 -7.42 8.16 -2.94
N THR A 36 -7.39 8.08 -4.28
CA THR A 36 -6.36 8.78 -5.08
C THR A 36 -6.49 10.29 -4.97
N THR A 37 -7.70 10.82 -4.86
CA THR A 37 -7.95 12.25 -4.64
C THR A 37 -7.39 12.70 -3.29
N ILE A 38 -7.66 11.96 -2.20
CA ILE A 38 -7.13 12.27 -0.87
C ILE A 38 -5.60 12.20 -0.86
N ILE A 39 -5.01 11.14 -1.42
CA ILE A 39 -3.55 10.99 -1.51
C ILE A 39 -2.96 12.14 -2.33
N GLY A 40 -3.58 12.50 -3.46
CA GLY A 40 -3.17 13.63 -4.29
C GLY A 40 -3.22 14.95 -3.52
N PHE A 41 -4.27 15.18 -2.74
CA PHE A 41 -4.41 16.38 -1.90
C PHE A 41 -3.35 16.45 -0.80
N ILE A 42 -3.09 15.34 -0.11
CA ILE A 42 -2.04 15.23 0.89
C ILE A 42 -0.66 15.48 0.26
N ALA A 43 -0.38 14.83 -0.87
CA ALA A 43 0.87 15.00 -1.60
C ALA A 43 1.04 16.46 -2.06
N LEU A 44 -0.02 17.10 -2.54
CA LEU A 44 0.00 18.52 -2.91
C LEU A 44 0.26 19.41 -1.70
N ALA A 45 -0.34 19.11 -0.55
CA ALA A 45 -0.11 19.87 0.69
C ALA A 45 1.34 19.73 1.16
N PHE A 46 1.92 18.53 1.12
CA PHE A 46 3.34 18.31 1.43
C PHE A 46 4.25 18.96 0.39
N TRP A 47 3.90 18.91 -0.89
CA TRP A 47 4.64 19.56 -1.96
C TRP A 47 4.62 21.09 -1.80
N LEU A 48 3.46 21.67 -1.54
CA LEU A 48 3.32 23.10 -1.24
C LEU A 48 4.15 23.47 -0.02
N ARG A 49 4.09 22.69 1.07
CA ARG A 49 4.93 22.89 2.26
C ARG A 49 6.42 22.83 1.92
N HIS A 50 6.83 21.88 1.11
CA HIS A 50 8.22 21.71 0.69
C HIS A 50 8.71 22.86 -0.19
N VAL A 51 7.89 23.30 -1.16
CA VAL A 51 8.21 24.36 -2.11
C VAL A 51 8.14 25.74 -1.48
N THR A 52 7.20 25.97 -0.55
CA THR A 52 7.06 27.26 0.13
C THR A 52 7.96 27.42 1.36
N GLY A 53 8.60 26.35 1.83
CA GLY A 53 9.51 26.40 2.98
C GLY A 53 8.84 26.75 4.31
N MET A 54 7.50 26.78 4.38
CA MET A 54 6.77 26.97 5.63
C MET A 54 6.77 25.66 6.43
N GLY A 55 7.90 25.42 7.09
CA GLY A 55 8.09 24.41 8.13
C GLY A 55 8.56 25.07 9.40
#